data_AF-A0A6M1NVQ3-F1
#
_entry.id   AF-A0A6M1NVQ3-F1
#
_cell.length_a   1.000
_cell.length_b   1.000
_cell.length_c   1.000
_cell.angle_alpha   90.00
_cell.angle_beta   90.00
_cell.angle_gamma   90.00
#
_symmetry.space_group_name_H-M   'P 1'
#
loop_
_entity.id
_entity.type
_entity.pdbx_description
1 polymer ?
#
loop_
_entity_poly.entity_id
_entity_poly.type
_entity_poly.pdbx_seq_one_letter_code
_entity_poly.pdbx_strand_id
1 'polypeptide(L)'
;MWGDNKKPVQINPLGGIAININKIYSHFSKIGKNSRRLQRVFENEYNIERTKALWKPLTLDLTNLKGDSLFYFQMYFLPQPGFLENASYYEKVEYVVKSMRIYRDSAAIIHE
;
A
#
# COMPACT_ATOMS: atom_id res chain seq x y z
N MET A 1 -9.68 26.28 29.60
CA MET A 1 -8.22 26.20 29.41
C MET A 1 -7.98 26.03 27.91
N TRP A 2 -7.72 27.15 27.23
CA TRP A 2 -6.41 27.51 26.67
C TRP A 2 -6.05 26.69 25.44
N GLY A 3 -5.82 27.42 24.36
CA GLY A 3 -5.65 26.89 23.03
C GLY A 3 -4.32 26.17 22.82
N ASP A 4 -4.41 25.27 21.86
CA ASP A 4 -3.44 25.05 20.80
C ASP A 4 -2.45 23.90 20.98
N ASN A 5 -2.60 22.92 20.08
CA ASN A 5 -1.51 22.08 19.57
C ASN A 5 -1.78 21.76 18.09
N LYS A 6 -1.79 22.83 17.28
CA LYS A 6 -0.82 23.05 16.19
C LYS A 6 -0.31 21.79 15.48
N LYS A 7 -0.96 21.51 14.33
CA LYS A 7 -0.41 21.09 13.02
C LYS A 7 -1.11 19.84 12.43
N PRO A 8 -1.68 19.93 11.21
CA PRO A 8 -2.23 18.77 10.47
C PRO A 8 -1.13 17.87 9.87
N VAL A 9 0.10 18.36 9.90
CA VAL A 9 1.32 17.72 9.44
C VAL A 9 2.25 17.59 10.63
N GLN A 10 2.61 16.36 10.98
CA GLN A 10 3.72 16.11 11.90
C GLN A 10 4.97 15.82 11.06
N ILE A 11 5.98 16.67 11.23
CA ILE A 11 7.30 16.47 10.65
C ILE A 11 8.08 15.66 11.69
N ASN A 12 8.36 14.40 11.39
CA ASN A 12 9.20 13.57 12.24
C ASN A 12 10.64 14.12 12.17
N PRO A 13 11.37 14.28 13.30
CA PRO A 13 12.79 14.67 13.28
C PRO A 13 13.70 13.73 12.45
N LEU A 14 13.20 12.57 12.02
CA LEU A 14 13.84 11.64 11.09
C LEU A 14 13.39 11.78 9.62
N GLY A 15 12.67 12.85 9.24
CA GLY A 15 12.43 13.21 7.83
C GLY A 15 11.16 12.67 7.17
N GLY A 16 10.05 12.51 7.91
CA GLY A 16 8.76 12.07 7.36
C GLY A 16 7.61 13.04 7.64
N ILE A 17 6.73 13.26 6.66
CA ILE A 17 5.46 13.98 6.83
C ILE A 17 4.37 12.95 7.18
N ALA A 18 3.95 12.92 8.45
CA ALA A 18 2.76 12.19 8.87
C ALA A 18 1.54 13.13 8.78
N ILE A 19 0.63 12.84 7.86
CA ILE A 19 -0.60 13.61 7.68
C ILE A 19 -1.71 12.93 8.49
N ASN A 20 -2.29 13.63 9.47
CA ASN A 20 -3.47 13.13 10.17
C ASN A 20 -4.71 13.34 9.30
N ILE A 21 -4.98 12.33 8.50
CA ILE A 21 -6.08 12.23 7.54
C ILE A 21 -7.44 12.62 8.17
N ASN A 22 -7.73 12.15 9.39
CA ASN A 22 -8.97 12.44 10.12
C ASN A 22 -9.17 13.94 10.44
N LYS A 23 -8.09 14.69 10.70
CA LYS A 23 -8.17 16.14 10.98
C LYS A 23 -8.40 16.98 9.72
N ILE A 24 -7.80 16.60 8.58
CA ILE A 24 -8.11 17.23 7.28
C ILE A 24 -9.61 17.11 6.99
N TYR A 25 -10.19 15.93 7.25
CA TYR A 25 -11.61 15.67 7.02
C TYR A 25 -12.56 16.51 7.86
N SER A 26 -12.22 16.77 9.13
CA SER A 26 -13.04 17.63 10.01
C SER A 26 -13.15 19.08 9.49
N HIS A 27 -12.06 19.59 8.89
CA HIS A 27 -11.96 20.98 8.44
C HIS A 27 -12.76 21.28 7.16
N PHE A 28 -12.93 20.29 6.28
CA PHE A 28 -13.66 20.43 5.00
C PHE A 28 -15.13 19.96 5.05
N SER A 29 -15.66 19.64 6.23
CA SER A 29 -16.90 18.86 6.40
C SER A 29 -18.24 19.58 6.12
N LYS A 30 -18.28 20.79 5.57
CA LYS A 30 -19.54 21.45 5.18
C LYS A 30 -20.20 20.90 3.89
N ILE A 31 -19.55 19.96 3.19
CA ILE A 31 -20.04 19.33 1.94
C ILE A 31 -20.12 17.79 2.12
N GLY A 32 -21.08 17.33 2.93
CA GLY A 32 -21.08 16.00 3.56
C GLY A 32 -21.17 14.75 2.68
N LYS A 33 -21.50 14.85 1.37
CA LYS A 33 -21.55 13.68 0.45
C LYS A 33 -20.26 13.54 -0.37
N ASN A 34 -19.71 14.65 -0.87
CA ASN A 34 -18.46 14.65 -1.63
C ASN A 34 -17.26 14.36 -0.73
N SER A 35 -17.27 14.85 0.52
CA SER A 35 -16.23 14.57 1.50
C SER A 35 -16.09 13.07 1.82
N ARG A 36 -17.21 12.35 2.02
CA ARG A 36 -17.19 10.89 2.26
C ARG A 36 -16.73 10.07 1.05
N ARG A 37 -17.03 10.53 -0.17
CA ARG A 37 -16.53 9.90 -1.39
C ARG A 37 -15.01 10.06 -1.48
N LEU A 38 -14.52 11.27 -1.23
CA LEU A 38 -13.10 11.58 -1.22
C LEU A 38 -12.35 10.80 -0.13
N GLN A 39 -12.94 10.69 1.07
CA GLN A 39 -12.41 9.87 2.16
C GLN A 39 -12.19 8.43 1.73
N ARG A 40 -13.20 7.78 1.14
CA ARG A 40 -13.09 6.40 0.66
C ARG A 40 -12.00 6.22 -0.40
N VAL A 41 -11.81 7.20 -1.27
CA VAL A 41 -10.73 7.18 -2.27
C VAL A 41 -9.37 7.20 -1.59
N PHE A 42 -9.16 8.11 -0.63
CA PHE A 42 -7.90 8.21 0.10
C PHE A 42 -7.61 6.98 0.97
N GLU A 43 -8.62 6.45 1.66
CA GLU A 43 -8.48 5.21 2.44
C GLU A 43 -8.06 4.05 1.54
N ASN A 44 -8.70 3.92 0.37
CA ASN A 44 -8.35 2.89 -0.60
C ASN A 44 -6.91 3.05 -1.11
N GLU A 45 -6.51 4.26 -1.51
CA GLU A 45 -5.16 4.54 -1.99
C GLU A 45 -4.12 4.24 -0.90
N TYR A 46 -4.36 4.68 0.33
CA TYR A 46 -3.50 4.40 1.46
C TYR A 46 -3.33 2.90 1.70
N ASN A 47 -4.41 2.13 1.64
CA ASN A 47 -4.37 0.68 1.85
C ASN A 47 -3.59 -0.04 0.74
N ILE A 48 -3.74 0.42 -0.52
CA ILE A 48 -2.96 -0.10 -1.66
C ILE A 48 -1.47 0.20 -1.46
N GLU A 49 -1.11 1.44 -1.14
CA GLU A 49 0.28 1.85 -0.92
C GLU A 49 0.93 1.12 0.26
N ARG A 50 0.17 0.93 1.36
CA ARG A 50 0.61 0.11 2.49
C ARG A 50 0.89 -1.34 2.07
N THR A 51 0.02 -1.91 1.23
CA THR A 51 0.20 -3.27 0.71
C THR A 51 1.45 -3.36 -0.16
N LYS A 52 1.68 -2.39 -1.05
CA LYS A 52 2.92 -2.31 -1.85
C LYS A 52 4.16 -2.22 -0.98
N ALA A 53 4.12 -1.43 0.09
CA ALA A 53 5.23 -1.26 1.02
C ALA A 53 5.61 -2.58 1.73
N LEU A 54 4.64 -3.44 2.05
CA LEU A 54 4.88 -4.76 2.62
C LEU A 54 5.27 -5.80 1.55
N TRP A 55 4.70 -5.69 0.36
CA TRP A 55 4.91 -6.62 -0.74
C TRP A 55 6.32 -6.53 -1.35
N LYS A 56 6.84 -5.32 -1.47
CA LYS A 56 8.15 -5.06 -2.06
C LYS A 56 9.31 -5.79 -1.36
N PRO A 57 9.51 -5.69 -0.03
CA PRO A 57 10.57 -6.43 0.65
C PRO A 57 10.34 -7.95 0.59
N LEU A 58 9.09 -8.41 0.74
CA LEU A 58 8.76 -9.83 0.71
C LEU A 58 9.17 -10.50 -0.61
N THR A 59 8.94 -9.81 -1.74
CA THR A 59 9.29 -10.31 -3.07
C THR A 59 10.78 -10.21 -3.38
N LEU A 60 11.46 -9.20 -2.84
CA LEU A 60 12.92 -9.12 -2.90
C LEU A 60 13.60 -10.27 -2.16
N ASP A 61 13.04 -10.67 -1.02
CA ASP A 61 13.61 -11.71 -0.17
C ASP A 61 13.31 -13.13 -0.70
N LEU A 62 12.11 -13.36 -1.23
CA LEU A 62 11.62 -14.69 -1.59
C LEU A 62 11.75 -15.05 -3.08
N THR A 63 12.16 -14.10 -3.92
CA THR A 63 12.29 -14.33 -5.35
C THR A 63 13.67 -13.90 -5.84
N ASN A 64 14.10 -14.50 -6.95
CA ASN A 64 15.35 -14.12 -7.62
C ASN A 64 15.12 -13.14 -8.78
N LEU A 65 13.92 -12.55 -8.88
CA LEU A 65 13.58 -11.60 -9.94
C LEU A 65 14.32 -10.28 -9.74
N LYS A 66 14.68 -9.63 -10.85
CA LYS A 66 15.39 -8.33 -10.85
C LYS A 66 14.88 -7.44 -11.96
N GLY A 67 15.15 -6.13 -11.84
CA GLY A 67 14.80 -5.14 -12.86
C GLY A 67 13.31 -5.19 -13.23
N ASP A 68 13.04 -5.15 -14.53
CA ASP A 68 11.68 -5.10 -15.06
C ASP A 68 10.86 -6.33 -14.68
N SER A 69 11.45 -7.53 -14.65
CA SER A 69 10.73 -8.74 -14.23
C SER A 69 10.24 -8.65 -12.79
N LEU A 70 11.05 -8.09 -11.89
CA LEU A 70 10.62 -7.85 -10.51
C LEU A 70 9.51 -6.79 -10.45
N PHE A 71 9.67 -5.69 -11.21
CA PHE A 71 8.67 -4.63 -11.26
C PHE A 71 7.30 -5.15 -11.73
N TYR A 72 7.27 -5.87 -12.86
CA TYR A 72 6.03 -6.43 -13.39
C TYR A 72 5.45 -7.49 -12.46
N PHE A 73 6.27 -8.36 -11.89
CA PHE A 73 5.79 -9.32 -10.90
C PHE A 73 5.12 -8.61 -9.71
N GLN A 74 5.77 -7.59 -9.15
CA GLN A 74 5.22 -6.82 -8.04
C GLN A 74 3.91 -6.12 -8.39
N MET A 75 3.79 -5.61 -9.62
CA MET A 75 2.61 -4.90 -10.11
C MET A 75 1.43 -5.83 -10.36
N TYR A 76 1.63 -6.92 -11.11
CA TYR A 76 0.55 -7.82 -11.52
C TYR A 76 0.08 -8.76 -10.41
N PHE A 77 0.97 -9.11 -9.48
CA PHE A 77 0.67 -10.04 -8.39
C PHE A 77 0.58 -9.34 -7.03
N LEU A 78 0.27 -8.04 -7.01
CA LEU A 78 0.01 -7.32 -5.77
C LEU A 78 -1.21 -7.95 -5.05
N PRO A 79 -1.06 -8.39 -3.79
CA PRO A 79 -2.18 -8.93 -3.03
C PRO A 79 -3.29 -7.90 -2.78
N GLN A 80 -4.47 -8.39 -2.42
CA GLN A 80 -5.56 -7.52 -1.99
C GLN A 80 -5.19 -6.76 -0.71
N PRO A 81 -5.62 -5.49 -0.55
CA PRO A 81 -5.29 -4.73 0.64
C PRO A 81 -5.76 -5.41 1.94
N GLY A 82 -4.88 -5.44 2.94
CA GLY A 82 -5.13 -6.11 4.22
C GLY A 82 -4.73 -7.58 4.27
N PHE A 83 -4.47 -8.25 3.14
CA PHE A 83 -4.04 -9.65 3.15
C PHE A 83 -2.70 -9.83 3.88
N LEU A 84 -1.70 -9.01 3.51
CA LEU A 84 -0.34 -9.15 4.05
C LEU A 84 -0.25 -8.79 5.54
N GLU A 85 -1.16 -7.97 6.06
CA GLU A 85 -1.17 -7.63 7.47
C GLU A 85 -1.75 -8.76 8.34
N ASN A 86 -2.72 -9.48 7.81
CA ASN A 86 -3.46 -10.51 8.55
C ASN A 86 -2.89 -11.93 8.32
N ALA A 87 -2.19 -12.16 7.22
CA ALA A 87 -1.62 -13.45 6.89
C ALA A 87 -0.39 -13.79 7.75
N SER A 88 -0.29 -15.06 8.15
CA SER A 88 0.91 -15.65 8.70
C SER A 88 2.07 -15.59 7.69
N TYR A 89 3.30 -15.78 8.18
CA TYR A 89 4.46 -15.85 7.30
C TYR A 89 4.35 -16.99 6.28
N TYR A 90 3.82 -18.15 6.68
CA TYR A 90 3.65 -19.29 5.78
C TYR A 90 2.67 -18.98 4.64
N GLU A 91 1.51 -18.37 4.94
CA GLU A 91 0.53 -17.99 3.92
C GLU A 91 1.09 -16.95 2.94
N LYS A 92 1.95 -16.05 3.43
CA LYS A 92 2.68 -15.09 2.58
C LYS A 92 3.62 -15.79 1.62
N VAL A 93 4.42 -16.73 2.11
CA VAL A 93 5.35 -17.52 1.30
C VAL A 93 4.58 -18.34 0.27
N GLU A 94 3.50 -19.01 0.69
CA GLU A 94 2.65 -19.80 -0.20
C GLU A 94 2.05 -18.93 -1.32
N TYR A 95 1.58 -17.73 -0.99
CA TYR A 95 1.07 -16.77 -1.96
C TYR A 95 2.15 -16.39 -2.99
N VAL A 96 3.36 -16.05 -2.53
CA VAL A 96 4.50 -15.72 -3.43
C VAL A 96 4.82 -16.89 -4.36
N VAL A 97 4.87 -18.12 -3.83
CA VAL A 97 5.18 -19.32 -4.64
C VAL A 97 4.11 -19.56 -5.71
N LYS A 98 2.83 -19.45 -5.36
CA LYS A 98 1.72 -19.57 -6.32
C LYS A 98 1.80 -18.49 -7.41
N SER A 99 2.00 -17.23 -7.01
CA SER A 99 2.15 -16.11 -7.93
C SER A 99 3.35 -16.27 -8.86
N MET A 100 4.49 -16.73 -8.34
CA MET A 100 5.71 -16.99 -9.14
C MET A 100 5.49 -18.07 -10.20
N ARG A 101 4.69 -19.09 -9.91
CA ARG A 101 4.33 -20.11 -10.91
C ARG A 101 3.55 -19.49 -12.06
N ILE A 102 2.48 -18.75 -11.73
CA ILE A 102 1.63 -18.09 -12.73
C ILE A 102 2.42 -17.07 -13.56
N TYR A 103 3.28 -16.29 -12.90
CA TYR A 103 4.14 -15.32 -13.57
C TYR A 103 5.07 -15.98 -14.59
N ARG A 104 5.70 -17.10 -14.24
CA ARG A 104 6.57 -17.85 -15.17
C ARG A 104 5.80 -18.37 -16.38
N ASP A 105 4.60 -18.88 -16.17
CA ASP A 105 3.75 -19.39 -17.25
C ASP A 105 3.26 -18.26 -18.17
N SER A 106 3.19 -17.02 -17.66
CA SER A 106 2.67 -15.84 -18.37
C SER A 106 3.78 -14.85 -18.79
N ALA A 107 5.05 -15.16 -18.53
CA ALA A 107 6.15 -14.19 -18.64
C ALA A 107 6.32 -13.63 -20.04
N ALA A 108 6.06 -14.44 -21.08
CA ALA A 108 6.15 -14.00 -22.48
C ALA A 108 5.13 -12.89 -22.82
N ILE A 109 3.93 -12.94 -22.24
CA ILE A 109 2.86 -11.95 -22.48
C ILE A 109 3.10 -10.68 -21.64
N ILE A 110 3.68 -10.83 -20.45
CA ILE A 110 3.89 -9.71 -19.52
C ILE A 110 5.01 -8.76 -19.98
N HIS A 111 5.95 -9.27 -20.78
CA HIS A 111 7.09 -8.52 -21.29
C HIS A 111 6.92 -8.01 -22.73
N GLU A 112 5.76 -8.25 -23.35
CA GLU A 112 5.38 -7.73 -24.67
C GLU A 112 4.78 -6.31 -24.55
#